data_AF-A0A143PI29-F1
#
_entry.id   AF-A0A143PI29-F1
#
_cell.length_a   1.000
_cell.length_b   1.000
_cell.length_c   1.000
_cell.angle_alpha   90.00
_cell.angle_beta   90.00
_cell.angle_gamma   90.00
#
_symmetry.space_group_name_H-M   'P 1'
#
loop_
_entity.id
_entity.type
_entity.pdbx_description
1 polymer ?
#
loop_
_entity_poly.entity_id
_entity_poly.type
_entity_poly.pdbx_seq_one_letter_code
_entity_poly.pdbx_strand_id
1 'polypeptide(L)'
;MAHVKSHCCELPPASLVQFIAPRGVTRDAELDIRIVPGQPCRVRVLHEDAQSITFGTLAGHPEAGRITFGAYRNAAGDVIFHIRSRARSASRATRLGFLAIGDAMQTNTWTDFINNTAVSVGAPIRDAIRADTTAVDELPEDDDPLQSPTFLAVGD
;
A
#
# COMPACT_ATOMS: atom_id res chain seq x y z
N MET A 1 14.25 0.70 1.25
CA MET A 1 13.12 -0.23 1.05
C MET A 1 13.44 -1.72 1.09
N ALA A 2 14.70 -2.16 0.98
CA ALA A 2 15.05 -3.60 0.95
C ALA A 2 14.43 -4.41 2.11
N HIS A 3 14.49 -3.89 3.34
CA HIS A 3 13.88 -4.54 4.51
C HIS A 3 12.35 -4.70 4.38
N VAL A 4 11.65 -3.69 3.88
CA VAL A 4 10.20 -3.75 3.67
C VAL A 4 9.85 -4.79 2.61
N LYS A 5 10.64 -4.88 1.52
CA LYS A 5 10.42 -5.90 0.49
C LYS A 5 10.58 -7.32 1.02
N SER A 6 11.60 -7.57 1.86
CA SER A 6 11.88 -8.90 2.40
C SER A 6 10.89 -9.34 3.48
N HIS A 7 10.32 -8.40 4.23
CA HIS A 7 9.38 -8.68 5.33
C HIS A 7 7.95 -8.24 5.03
N CYS A 8 7.61 -7.94 3.77
CA CYS A 8 6.33 -7.33 3.38
C CYS A 8 5.10 -8.11 3.88
N CYS A 9 5.23 -9.43 4.06
CA CYS A 9 4.14 -10.28 4.54
C CYS A 9 3.94 -10.25 6.05
N GLU A 10 4.89 -9.72 6.81
CA GLU A 10 4.91 -9.68 8.28
C GLU A 10 4.54 -8.30 8.84
N LEU A 11 4.63 -7.26 8.02
CA LEU A 11 4.40 -5.87 8.39
C LEU A 11 2.91 -5.47 8.51
N PRO A 12 1.97 -6.00 7.70
CA PRO A 12 0.56 -5.70 7.90
C PRO A 12 0.01 -6.30 9.21
N PRO A 13 -1.05 -5.71 9.80
CA PRO A 13 -1.68 -6.26 10.99
C PRO A 13 -2.34 -7.62 10.69
N ALA A 14 -1.70 -8.70 11.15
CA ALA A 14 -2.09 -10.08 10.84
C ALA A 14 -3.51 -10.47 11.30
N SER A 15 -4.09 -9.74 12.26
CA SER A 15 -5.48 -9.91 12.70
C SER A 15 -6.51 -9.45 11.66
N LEU A 16 -6.09 -8.59 10.72
CA LEU A 16 -6.97 -7.97 9.73
C LEU A 16 -6.64 -8.39 8.30
N VAL A 17 -5.34 -8.44 7.97
CA VAL A 17 -4.90 -8.77 6.60
C VAL A 17 -3.63 -9.62 6.60
N GLN A 18 -3.62 -10.63 5.72
CA GLN A 18 -2.46 -11.48 5.46
C GLN A 18 -2.03 -11.36 4.01
N PHE A 19 -0.73 -11.20 3.79
CA PHE A 19 -0.11 -11.16 2.48
C PHE A 19 0.69 -12.45 2.28
N ILE A 20 0.62 -13.02 1.08
CA ILE A 20 1.36 -14.22 0.70
C ILE A 20 2.07 -13.94 -0.63
N ALA A 21 3.40 -13.92 -0.59
CA ALA A 21 4.27 -13.57 -1.72
C ALA A 21 5.21 -14.74 -2.07
N PRO A 22 4.74 -15.79 -2.76
CA PRO A 22 5.54 -17.00 -3.00
C PRO A 22 6.77 -16.73 -3.89
N ARG A 23 6.70 -15.68 -4.72
CA ARG A 23 7.81 -15.21 -5.57
C ARG A 23 8.53 -13.97 -5.01
N GLY A 24 8.26 -13.62 -3.75
CA GLY A 24 8.73 -12.39 -3.13
C GLY A 24 8.07 -11.13 -3.72
N VAL A 25 8.60 -9.97 -3.34
CA VAL A 25 8.14 -8.64 -3.80
C VAL A 25 9.08 -8.14 -4.89
N THR A 26 8.90 -8.66 -6.10
CA THR A 26 9.66 -8.29 -7.30
C THR A 26 8.72 -7.89 -8.44
N ARG A 27 9.20 -7.12 -9.43
CA ARG A 27 8.36 -6.65 -10.55
C ARG A 27 7.56 -7.80 -11.19
N ASP A 28 6.26 -7.57 -11.38
CA ASP A 28 5.28 -8.54 -11.93
C ASP A 28 5.03 -9.79 -11.06
N ALA A 29 5.58 -9.84 -9.85
CA ALA A 29 5.14 -10.80 -8.84
C ALA A 29 3.67 -10.53 -8.45
N GLU A 30 2.90 -11.60 -8.29
CA GLU A 30 1.54 -11.53 -7.76
C GLU A 30 1.57 -12.00 -6.30
N LEU A 31 0.78 -11.32 -5.47
CA LEU A 31 0.61 -11.62 -4.06
C LEU A 31 -0.86 -11.95 -3.80
N ASP A 32 -1.10 -13.00 -3.02
CA ASP A 32 -2.42 -13.31 -2.49
C ASP A 32 -2.65 -12.51 -1.20
N ILE A 33 -3.81 -11.88 -1.11
CA ILE A 33 -4.23 -11.06 0.01
C ILE A 33 -5.48 -11.69 0.62
N ARG A 34 -5.48 -11.88 1.93
CA ARG A 34 -6.66 -12.31 2.70
C ARG A 34 -7.04 -11.20 3.67
N ILE A 35 -8.16 -10.53 3.41
CA ILE A 35 -8.73 -9.49 4.26
C ILE A 35 -9.86 -10.13 5.09
N VAL A 36 -9.95 -9.89 6.39
CA VAL A 36 -11.01 -10.43 7.25
C VAL A 36 -12.10 -9.37 7.49
N PRO A 37 -13.42 -9.68 7.36
CA PRO A 37 -14.06 -10.92 6.91
C PRO A 37 -14.30 -10.97 5.38
N GLY A 38 -13.38 -10.42 4.59
CA GLY A 38 -13.47 -10.34 3.14
C GLY A 38 -13.14 -11.64 2.41
N GLN A 39 -13.28 -11.57 1.09
CA GLN A 39 -12.88 -12.63 0.17
C GLN A 39 -11.38 -12.50 -0.19
N PRO A 40 -10.68 -13.61 -0.48
CA PRO A 40 -9.32 -13.55 -0.99
C PRO A 40 -9.26 -12.72 -2.27
N CYS A 41 -8.28 -11.84 -2.37
CA CYS A 41 -8.02 -11.02 -3.54
C CYS A 41 -6.53 -11.05 -3.87
N ARG A 42 -6.15 -10.47 -5.00
CA ARG A 42 -4.74 -10.45 -5.44
C ARG A 42 -4.30 -9.05 -5.83
N VAL A 43 -3.00 -8.83 -5.69
CA VAL A 43 -2.30 -7.65 -6.20
C VAL A 43 -1.09 -8.07 -7.01
N ARG A 44 -0.60 -7.19 -7.87
CA ARG A 44 0.65 -7.36 -8.63
C ARG A 44 1.62 -6.24 -8.27
N VAL A 45 2.91 -6.55 -8.21
CA VAL A 45 3.97 -5.54 -8.11
C VAL A 45 4.10 -4.79 -9.43
N LEU A 46 3.68 -3.52 -9.45
CA LEU A 46 3.74 -2.63 -10.60
C LEU A 46 5.06 -1.87 -10.71
N HIS A 47 5.73 -1.64 -9.59
CA HIS A 47 6.97 -0.90 -9.55
C HIS A 47 7.79 -1.36 -8.37
N GLU A 48 9.10 -1.44 -8.54
CA GLU A 48 10.02 -1.61 -7.44
C GLU A 48 11.40 -1.04 -7.77
N ASP A 49 11.97 -0.31 -6.82
CA ASP A 49 13.33 0.21 -6.90
C ASP A 49 13.96 0.27 -5.49
N ALA A 50 15.08 0.95 -5.33
CA ALA A 50 15.76 1.07 -4.04
C ALA A 50 14.90 1.80 -2.96
N GLN A 51 13.99 2.67 -3.40
CA GLN A 51 13.25 3.63 -2.58
C GLN A 51 11.75 3.38 -2.52
N SER A 52 11.18 2.52 -3.37
CA SER A 52 9.74 2.28 -3.42
C SER A 52 9.32 0.90 -3.90
N ILE A 53 8.10 0.54 -3.56
CA ILE A 53 7.32 -0.55 -4.17
C ILE A 53 5.90 -0.07 -4.43
N THR A 54 5.29 -0.53 -5.53
CA THR A 54 3.87 -0.28 -5.82
C THR A 54 3.15 -1.58 -6.06
N PHE A 55 1.99 -1.74 -5.42
CA PHE A 55 1.04 -2.80 -5.73
C PHE A 55 -0.14 -2.23 -6.52
N GLY A 56 -0.59 -2.98 -7.53
CA GLY A 56 -1.83 -2.74 -8.26
C GLY A 56 -2.81 -3.87 -8.00
N THR A 57 -4.07 -3.55 -7.73
CA THR A 57 -5.13 -4.52 -7.53
C THR A 57 -5.41 -5.30 -8.82
N LEU A 58 -5.61 -6.62 -8.70
CA LEU A 58 -6.05 -7.45 -9.83
C LEU A 58 -7.57 -7.63 -9.83
N ALA A 59 -8.12 -8.09 -10.96
CA ALA A 59 -9.53 -8.40 -11.09
C ALA A 59 -10.00 -9.35 -9.96
N GLY A 60 -11.16 -9.04 -9.37
CA GLY A 60 -11.69 -9.72 -8.18
C GLY A 60 -11.35 -9.03 -6.86
N HIS A 61 -10.46 -8.03 -6.87
CA HIS A 61 -10.24 -7.19 -5.70
C HIS A 61 -11.44 -6.25 -5.45
N PRO A 62 -11.88 -6.02 -4.19
CA PRO A 62 -13.01 -5.14 -3.88
C PRO A 62 -12.75 -3.66 -4.24
N GLU A 63 -11.48 -3.30 -4.27
CA GLU A 63 -10.96 -2.00 -4.71
C GLU A 63 -10.25 -2.15 -6.06
N ALA A 64 -10.38 -1.14 -6.91
CA ALA A 64 -9.58 -0.98 -8.13
C ALA A 64 -8.65 0.21 -7.92
N GLY A 65 -7.35 -0.05 -7.86
CA GLY A 65 -6.38 0.98 -7.57
C GLY A 65 -4.97 0.47 -7.34
N ARG A 66 -4.13 1.39 -6.90
CA ARG A 66 -2.71 1.17 -6.65
C ARG A 66 -2.29 1.84 -5.36
N ILE A 67 -1.27 1.27 -4.74
CA ILE A 67 -0.68 1.80 -3.52
C ILE A 67 0.84 1.73 -3.61
N THR A 68 1.50 2.84 -3.32
CA THR A 68 2.96 2.93 -3.28
C THR A 68 3.43 3.11 -1.86
N PHE A 69 4.46 2.36 -1.49
CA PHE A 69 5.23 2.49 -0.26
C PHE A 69 6.59 3.02 -0.65
N GLY A 70 7.01 4.12 -0.03
CA GLY A 70 8.26 4.80 -0.33
C GLY A 70 9.04 5.14 0.92
N ALA A 71 10.36 5.09 0.81
CA ALA A 71 11.29 5.56 1.83
C ALA A 71 12.42 6.36 1.20
N TYR A 72 12.55 7.62 1.59
CA TYR A 72 13.56 8.55 1.07
C TYR A 72 14.05 9.48 2.19
N ARG A 73 15.13 10.23 1.93
CA ARG A 73 15.63 11.22 2.90
C ARG A 73 15.14 12.61 2.53
N ASN A 74 14.77 13.39 3.54
CA ASN A 74 14.55 14.83 3.38
C ASN A 74 15.88 15.61 3.44
N ALA A 75 15.83 16.92 3.21
CA ALA A 75 17.00 17.80 3.31
C ALA A 75 17.70 17.80 4.68
N ALA A 76 16.98 17.47 5.77
CA ALA A 76 17.55 17.35 7.13
C ALA A 76 18.23 15.99 7.38
N GLY A 77 18.16 15.06 6.42
CA GLY A 77 18.71 13.72 6.52
C GLY A 77 17.79 12.71 7.22
N ASP A 78 16.59 13.09 7.65
CA ASP A 78 15.60 12.18 8.22
C ASP A 78 15.04 11.24 7.15
N VAL A 79 14.68 10.02 7.55
CA VAL A 79 13.98 9.08 6.68
C VAL A 79 12.48 9.40 6.72
N ILE A 80 11.93 9.76 5.57
CA ILE A 80 10.50 9.87 5.35
C ILE A 80 10.00 8.52 4.84
N PHE A 81 9.10 7.89 5.59
CA PHE A 81 8.34 6.73 5.14
C PHE A 81 6.94 7.19 4.75
N HIS A 82 6.57 6.96 3.49
CA HIS A 82 5.34 7.50 2.92
C HIS A 82 4.58 6.38 2.22
N ILE A 83 3.27 6.30 2.50
CA ILE A 83 2.34 5.43 1.81
C ILE A 83 1.33 6.31 1.09
N ARG A 84 1.13 6.10 -0.21
CA ARG A 84 0.09 6.79 -0.98
C ARG A 84 -0.73 5.77 -1.75
N SER A 85 -2.02 5.70 -1.40
CA SER A 85 -3.02 4.90 -2.12
C SER A 85 -3.80 5.79 -3.08
N ARG A 86 -4.19 5.23 -4.23
CA ARG A 86 -5.16 5.82 -5.15
C ARG A 86 -6.07 4.70 -5.63
N ALA A 87 -7.32 4.75 -5.19
CA ALA A 87 -8.26 3.66 -5.40
C ALA A 87 -9.69 4.17 -5.57
N ARG A 88 -10.48 3.36 -6.28
CA ARG A 88 -11.93 3.49 -6.39
C ARG A 88 -12.58 2.15 -6.08
N SER A 89 -13.90 2.18 -5.87
CA SER A 89 -14.65 0.94 -5.75
C SER A 89 -14.60 0.14 -7.06
N ALA A 90 -14.27 -1.16 -6.98
CA ALA A 90 -14.22 -2.02 -8.16
C ALA A 90 -15.61 -2.34 -8.73
N SER A 91 -16.68 -2.16 -7.95
CA SER A 91 -18.05 -2.44 -8.40
C SER A 91 -19.07 -1.50 -7.76
N ARG A 92 -20.22 -1.31 -8.42
CA ARG A 92 -21.34 -0.56 -7.83
C ARG A 92 -21.87 -1.18 -6.54
N ALA A 93 -21.78 -2.51 -6.40
CA ALA A 93 -22.24 -3.24 -5.22
C ALA A 93 -21.32 -3.07 -4.00
N THR A 94 -20.01 -2.90 -4.22
CA THR A 94 -19.02 -2.69 -3.15
C THR A 94 -18.82 -1.21 -2.79
N ARG A 95 -19.41 -0.30 -3.57
CA ARG A 95 -19.24 1.16 -3.42
C ARG A 95 -19.69 1.70 -2.06
N LEU A 96 -20.81 1.21 -1.52
CA LEU A 96 -21.35 1.71 -0.25
C LEU A 96 -20.50 1.29 0.95
N GLY A 97 -20.00 0.04 0.96
CA GLY A 97 -19.11 -0.47 2.00
C GLY A 97 -17.71 0.17 1.94
N PHE A 98 -17.21 0.41 0.73
CA PHE A 98 -15.95 1.14 0.50
C PHE A 98 -15.99 2.55 1.09
N LEU A 99 -17.04 3.34 0.80
CA LEU A 99 -17.17 4.71 1.27
C LEU A 99 -17.43 4.84 2.79
N ALA A 100 -18.08 3.85 3.40
CA ALA A 100 -18.49 3.94 4.81
C ALA A 100 -17.45 3.36 5.81
N ILE A 101 -16.68 2.35 5.39
CA ILE A 101 -15.79 1.58 6.29
C ILE A 101 -14.36 1.50 5.76
N GLY A 102 -14.16 1.64 4.45
CA GLY A 102 -12.86 1.50 3.79
C GLY A 102 -11.81 2.47 4.32
N ASP A 103 -12.15 3.75 4.46
CA ASP A 103 -11.18 4.79 4.85
C ASP A 103 -10.57 4.55 6.24
N ALA A 104 -11.40 4.27 7.25
CA ALA A 104 -10.93 4.03 8.61
C ALA A 104 -10.12 2.73 8.70
N MET A 105 -10.58 1.69 8.00
CA MET A 105 -9.90 0.39 7.97
C MET A 105 -8.55 0.48 7.25
N GLN A 106 -8.47 1.17 6.11
CA GLN A 106 -7.21 1.42 5.40
C GLN A 106 -6.27 2.28 6.26
N THR A 107 -6.77 3.37 6.85
CA THR A 107 -5.96 4.24 7.70
C THR A 107 -5.33 3.47 8.86
N ASN A 108 -6.11 2.66 9.56
CA ASN A 108 -5.60 1.83 10.67
C ASN A 108 -4.60 0.77 10.17
N THR A 109 -4.91 0.11 9.05
CA THR A 109 -4.02 -0.91 8.45
C THR A 109 -2.65 -0.32 8.12
N TRP A 110 -2.62 0.85 7.49
CA TRP A 110 -1.37 1.48 7.08
C TRP A 110 -0.63 2.15 8.23
N THR A 111 -1.35 2.63 9.26
CA THR A 111 -0.75 3.09 10.51
C THR A 111 -0.02 1.94 11.21
N ASP A 112 -0.66 0.78 11.34
CA ASP A 112 -0.04 -0.41 11.94
C ASP A 112 1.13 -0.93 11.09
N PHE A 113 1.02 -0.88 9.76
CA PHE A 113 2.12 -1.22 8.86
C PHE A 113 3.34 -0.32 9.11
N ILE A 114 3.15 0.99 9.26
CA ILE A 114 4.23 1.94 9.55
C ILE A 114 4.85 1.64 10.93
N ASN A 115 4.02 1.40 11.94
CA ASN A 115 4.49 1.03 13.28
C ASN A 115 5.32 -0.26 13.26
N ASN A 116 4.83 -1.30 12.61
CA ASN A 116 5.53 -2.58 12.48
C ASN A 116 6.83 -2.43 11.70
N THR A 117 6.84 -1.59 10.66
CA THR A 117 8.06 -1.27 9.89
C THR A 117 9.10 -0.57 10.77
N ALA A 118 8.69 0.43 11.55
CA ALA A 118 9.56 1.16 12.46
C ALA A 118 10.18 0.23 13.52
N VAL A 119 9.36 -0.63 14.12
CA VAL A 119 9.79 -1.66 15.08
C VAL A 119 10.77 -2.65 14.43
N SER A 120 10.46 -3.16 13.23
CA SER A 120 11.26 -4.20 12.58
C SER A 120 12.65 -3.71 12.15
N VAL A 121 12.82 -2.41 11.89
CA VAL A 121 14.13 -1.80 11.60
C VAL A 121 14.80 -1.17 12.83
N GLY A 122 14.16 -1.22 14.00
CA GLY A 122 14.67 -0.61 15.23
C GLY A 122 14.76 0.92 15.17
N ALA A 123 13.92 1.58 14.37
CA ALA A 123 13.92 3.04 14.22
C ALA A 123 12.68 3.64 14.89
N PRO A 124 12.84 4.58 15.84
CA PRO A 124 11.69 5.25 16.44
C PRO A 124 11.06 6.23 15.44
N ILE A 125 9.73 6.32 15.44
CA ILE A 125 9.00 7.37 14.74
C ILE A 125 9.20 8.68 15.52
N ARG A 126 9.83 9.68 14.90
CA ARG A 126 10.14 10.97 15.54
C ARG A 126 8.91 11.85 15.74
N ASP A 127 8.00 11.83 14.78
CA ASP A 127 6.78 12.64 14.74
C ASP A 127 5.52 11.76 14.76
N ALA A 128 4.34 12.38 14.69
CA ALA A 128 3.09 11.66 14.51
C ALA A 128 2.96 11.10 13.08
N ILE A 129 2.36 9.91 12.94
CA ILE A 129 1.89 9.41 11.64
C ILE A 129 0.75 10.33 11.17
N ARG A 130 0.93 10.94 10.01
CA ARG A 130 -0.07 11.81 9.37
C ARG A 130 -0.80 11.02 8.29
N ALA A 131 -2.13 11.09 8.29
CA ALA A 131 -2.98 10.46 7.30
C ALA A 131 -4.00 11.48 6.82
N ASP A 132 -4.07 11.65 5.49
CA ASP A 132 -5.00 12.54 4.82
C ASP A 132 -5.68 11.78 3.67
N THR A 133 -7.01 11.83 3.64
CA THR A 133 -7.81 11.24 2.57
C THR A 133 -8.60 12.34 1.87
N THR A 134 -8.50 12.38 0.54
CA THR A 134 -9.23 13.35 -0.28
C THR A 134 -9.82 12.65 -1.50
N ALA A 135 -11.02 13.08 -1.90
CA ALA A 135 -11.58 12.69 -3.18
C ALA A 135 -10.90 13.48 -4.30
N VAL A 136 -10.51 12.79 -5.37
CA VAL A 136 -9.87 13.37 -6.55
C VAL A 136 -10.57 12.85 -7.80
N ASP A 137 -10.45 13.60 -8.90
CA ASP A 137 -10.93 13.15 -10.20
C ASP A 137 -10.09 11.98 -10.73
N GLU A 138 -10.74 11.04 -11.40
CA GLU A 138 -10.07 9.95 -12.11
C GLU A 138 -9.24 10.52 -13.26
N LEU A 139 -8.00 10.06 -13.38
CA LEU A 139 -7.09 10.42 -14.48
C LEU A 139 -6.85 9.21 -15.39
N PRO A 140 -6.37 9.40 -16.63
CA PRO A 140 -6.07 8.28 -17.54
C PRO A 140 -5.08 7.25 -16.97
N GLU A 141 -4.23 7.67 -16.03
CA GLU A 141 -3.31 6.78 -15.33
C GLU A 141 -4.00 5.83 -14.34
N ASP A 142 -5.24 6.10 -13.94
CA ASP A 142 -6.06 5.27 -13.04
C ASP A 142 -6.83 4.18 -13.79
N ASP A 143 -6.81 4.22 -15.12
CA ASP A 143 -7.46 3.23 -15.97
C ASP A 143 -6.66 1.93 -16.04
N ASP A 144 -7.38 0.84 -16.33
CA ASP A 144 -6.75 -0.45 -16.59
C ASP A 144 -6.05 -0.44 -17.97
N PRO A 145 -4.87 -1.07 -18.08
CA PRO A 145 -4.12 -1.71 -17.00
C PRO A 145 -3.39 -0.68 -16.12
N LEU A 146 -3.39 -0.90 -14.81
CA LEU A 146 -2.57 -0.13 -13.87
C LEU A 146 -1.07 -0.38 -14.15
N GLN A 147 -0.31 0.68 -14.42
CA GLN A 147 1.11 0.55 -14.80
C GLN A 147 2.08 1.44 -14.03
N SER A 148 1.63 2.55 -13.46
CA SER A 148 2.49 3.55 -12.81
C SER A 148 2.36 3.53 -11.28
N PRO A 149 3.42 3.93 -10.55
CA PRO A 149 3.35 4.18 -9.12
C PRO A 149 2.43 5.37 -8.81
N THR A 150 1.87 5.42 -7.59
CA THR A 150 1.10 6.59 -7.16
C THR A 150 2.03 7.78 -6.90
N PHE A 151 3.30 7.56 -6.57
CA PHE A 151 4.37 8.58 -6.48
C PHE A 151 5.75 7.97 -6.70
N LEU A 152 6.73 8.82 -7.03
CA LEU A 152 8.13 8.44 -7.02
C LEU A 152 8.77 8.87 -5.70
N ALA A 153 9.33 7.92 -4.97
CA ALA A 153 10.01 8.16 -3.70
C ALA A 153 11.42 8.68 -3.94
N VAL A 154 11.54 9.91 -4.42
CA VAL A 154 12.82 10.59 -4.65
C VAL A 154 13.11 11.48 -3.44
N GLY A 155 14.33 11.41 -2.91
CA GLY A 155 14.76 12.32 -1.84
C GLY A 155 14.86 13.76 -2.33
N ASP A 156 14.95 14.69 -1.39
CA ASP A 156 15.33 16.08 -1.70
C ASP A 156 16.81 16.19 -2.08
#